data_AF-A0A497RVB4-F1
#
_entry.id   AF-A0A497RVB4-F1
#
_cell.length_a   1.000
_cell.length_b   1.000
_cell.length_c   1.000
_cell.angle_alpha   90.00
_cell.angle_beta   90.00
_cell.angle_gamma   90.00
#
_symmetry.space_group_name_H-M   'P 1'
#
loop_
_entity.id
_entity.type
_entity.pdbx_description
1 polymer ?
#
loop_
_entity_poly.entity_id
_entity_poly.type
_entity_poly.pdbx_seq_one_letter_code
_entity_poly.pdbx_strand_id
1 'polypeptide(L)'
;MEAHLAMFWKREGEGIRCNLCARNCFILPGKRGFCMVRENRNNKLYSLNYGRVVGLNVDPIEKKPLFHFFPGSVALSYACRGCNWRCQFCLSGETIVATQNGLFSLKEIFERSKQIEFMDGFVGFPRNVSTFTHEGTFHEITKAFKHRYEGDMIEIKPYYLPKLECTPYHEILVCSSNRIEKKKARDLKPNDMLVIPKKFAVL
;
A
#
# COMPACT_ATOMS: atom_id res chain seq x y z
N MET A 1 -0.97 -6.33 -25.30
CA MET A 1 -1.81 -6.38 -24.08
C MET A 1 -3.26 -6.31 -24.52
N GLU A 2 -4.03 -7.37 -24.32
CA GLU A 2 -5.42 -7.40 -24.77
C GLU A 2 -6.32 -6.67 -23.77
N ALA A 3 -6.93 -5.57 -24.24
CA ALA A 3 -7.90 -4.82 -23.46
C ALA A 3 -9.28 -5.42 -23.69
N HIS A 4 -9.96 -5.85 -22.62
CA HIS A 4 -11.27 -6.49 -22.72
C HIS A 4 -12.39 -5.46 -22.52
N LEU A 5 -13.51 -5.58 -23.23
CA LEU A 5 -14.65 -4.69 -23.01
C LEU A 5 -15.15 -4.86 -21.56
N ALA A 6 -15.27 -3.76 -20.83
CA ALA A 6 -15.77 -3.78 -19.46
C ALA A 6 -17.31 -3.78 -19.44
N MET A 7 -17.89 -4.34 -18.38
CA MET A 7 -19.33 -4.26 -18.09
C MET A 7 -19.62 -3.16 -17.06
N PHE A 8 -20.90 -2.88 -16.80
CA PHE A 8 -21.37 -1.97 -15.74
C PHE A 8 -20.86 -0.52 -15.87
N TRP A 9 -21.12 0.08 -17.02
CA TRP A 9 -20.87 1.50 -17.29
C TRP A 9 -21.97 2.06 -18.20
N LYS A 10 -22.11 3.38 -18.22
CA LYS A 10 -22.99 4.08 -19.15
C LYS A 10 -22.26 5.24 -19.80
N ARG A 11 -22.63 5.56 -21.05
CA ARG A 11 -22.18 6.80 -21.68
C ARG A 11 -22.82 7.98 -20.95
N GLU A 12 -22.07 9.04 -20.75
CA GLU A 12 -22.55 10.24 -20.08
C GLU A 12 -21.85 11.46 -20.70
N GLY A 13 -22.60 12.25 -21.48
CA GLY A 13 -22.05 13.35 -22.27
C GLY A 13 -20.88 12.91 -23.16
N GLU A 14 -19.76 13.61 -23.03
CA GLU A 14 -18.52 13.34 -23.78
C GLU A 14 -17.71 12.16 -23.22
N GLY A 15 -18.11 11.58 -22.08
CA GLY A 15 -17.35 10.56 -21.39
C GLY A 15 -18.18 9.33 -21.02
N ILE A 16 -17.64 8.57 -20.07
CA ILE A 16 -18.25 7.37 -19.51
C ILE A 16 -18.35 7.49 -18.00
N ARG A 17 -19.49 7.08 -17.45
CA ARG A 17 -19.67 6.84 -16.03
C ARG A 17 -19.45 5.35 -15.73
N CYS A 18 -18.39 5.03 -15.01
CA CYS A 18 -18.02 3.66 -14.60
C CYS A 18 -18.68 3.30 -13.25
N ASN A 19 -19.53 2.27 -13.21
CA ASN A 19 -20.28 1.86 -12.00
C ASN A 19 -19.77 0.55 -11.38
N LEU A 20 -18.53 0.14 -11.72
CA LEU A 20 -17.94 -1.12 -11.25
C LEU A 20 -17.52 -1.09 -9.77
N CYS A 21 -17.42 0.09 -9.16
CA CYS A 21 -17.14 0.26 -7.75
C CYS A 21 -17.74 1.58 -7.25
N ALA A 22 -17.77 1.77 -5.94
CA ALA A 22 -18.37 2.95 -5.29
C ALA A 22 -17.77 4.31 -5.70
N ARG A 23 -16.62 4.34 -6.40
CA ARG A 23 -16.02 5.59 -6.90
C ARG A 23 -16.82 6.24 -8.03
N ASN A 24 -17.65 5.50 -8.76
CA ASN A 24 -18.51 6.01 -9.83
C ASN A 24 -17.81 7.00 -10.79
N CYS A 25 -16.59 6.65 -11.23
CA CYS A 25 -15.70 7.58 -11.93
C CYS A 25 -16.33 8.09 -13.24
N PHE A 26 -16.22 9.39 -13.48
CA PHE A 26 -16.40 9.98 -14.81
C PHE A 26 -15.08 9.92 -15.57
N ILE A 27 -15.05 9.30 -16.74
CA ILE A 27 -13.82 9.03 -17.49
C ILE A 27 -13.97 9.61 -18.88
N LEU A 28 -13.20 10.67 -19.16
CA LEU A 28 -13.12 11.29 -20.48
C LEU A 28 -12.42 10.36 -21.49
N PRO A 29 -12.63 10.55 -22.81
CA PRO A 29 -11.96 9.78 -23.84
C PRO A 29 -10.43 9.82 -23.69
N GLY A 30 -9.78 8.66 -23.83
CA GLY A 30 -8.33 8.50 -23.66
C GLY A 30 -7.85 8.57 -22.20
N LYS A 31 -8.75 8.77 -21.23
CA LYS A 31 -8.40 8.80 -19.80
C LYS A 31 -8.70 7.46 -19.12
N ARG A 32 -8.15 7.32 -17.92
CA ARG A 32 -8.37 6.18 -17.02
C ARG A 32 -9.15 6.59 -15.79
N GLY A 33 -9.92 5.65 -15.25
CA GLY A 33 -10.56 5.80 -13.95
C GLY A 33 -9.55 5.78 -12.81
N PHE A 34 -10.01 6.07 -11.60
CA PHE A 34 -9.17 6.15 -10.39
C PHE A 34 -8.28 4.91 -10.17
N CYS A 35 -8.79 3.72 -10.49
CA CYS A 35 -8.05 2.46 -10.33
C CYS A 35 -7.01 2.17 -11.41
N MET A 36 -6.83 3.07 -12.39
CA MET A 36 -5.82 2.99 -13.46
C MET A 36 -5.90 1.76 -14.40
N VAL A 37 -6.89 0.87 -14.20
CA VAL A 37 -7.10 -0.34 -15.01
C VAL A 37 -8.39 -0.29 -15.84
N ARG A 38 -9.12 0.83 -15.77
CA ARG A 38 -10.33 1.10 -16.55
C ARG A 38 -10.06 2.28 -17.46
N GLU A 39 -10.09 2.08 -18.76
CA GLU A 39 -9.73 3.08 -19.76
C GLU A 39 -10.91 3.34 -20.70
N ASN A 40 -11.23 4.61 -20.94
CA ASN A 40 -12.20 4.98 -21.96
C ASN A 40 -11.49 5.05 -23.32
N ARG A 41 -11.78 4.10 -24.22
CA ARG A 41 -11.31 4.12 -25.61
C ARG A 41 -12.52 4.30 -26.51
N ASN A 42 -12.56 5.41 -27.25
CA ASN A 42 -13.63 5.71 -28.21
C ASN A 42 -15.04 5.57 -27.61
N ASN A 43 -15.25 6.10 -26.40
CA ASN A 43 -16.52 6.02 -25.66
C ASN A 43 -16.99 4.59 -25.35
N LYS A 44 -16.05 3.65 -25.24
CA LYS A 44 -16.25 2.33 -24.65
C LYS A 44 -15.26 2.12 -23.51
N LEU A 45 -15.74 1.54 -22.41
CA LEU A 45 -14.89 1.25 -21.26
C LEU A 45 -14.19 -0.08 -21.45
N TYR A 46 -12.86 -0.09 -21.28
CA TYR A 46 -12.03 -1.28 -21.37
C TYR A 46 -11.35 -1.61 -20.05
N SER A 47 -11.20 -2.90 -19.78
CA SER A 47 -10.41 -3.50 -18.69
C SER A 47 -8.99 -3.78 -19.17
N LEU A 48 -8.00 -3.22 -18.50
CA LEU A 48 -6.57 -3.43 -18.83
C LEU A 48 -5.93 -4.61 -18.09
N ASN A 49 -6.66 -5.19 -17.13
CA ASN A 49 -6.20 -6.24 -16.22
C ASN A 49 -6.98 -7.56 -16.37
N TYR A 50 -7.76 -7.74 -17.46
CA TYR A 50 -8.56 -8.95 -17.65
C TYR A 50 -7.65 -10.19 -17.69
N GLY A 51 -8.02 -11.25 -16.95
CA GLY A 51 -7.22 -12.47 -16.83
C GLY A 51 -5.87 -12.32 -16.11
N ARG A 52 -5.59 -11.18 -15.44
CA ARG A 52 -4.29 -10.89 -14.81
C ARG A 52 -4.38 -10.88 -13.28
N VAL A 53 -4.22 -12.05 -12.69
CA VAL A 53 -4.20 -12.26 -11.24
C VAL A 53 -2.84 -11.87 -10.66
N VAL A 54 -2.84 -11.16 -9.53
CA VAL A 54 -1.64 -10.78 -8.75
C VAL A 54 -1.61 -11.37 -7.34
N GLY A 55 -2.72 -11.92 -6.89
CA GLY A 55 -2.82 -12.64 -5.63
C GLY A 55 -3.91 -13.68 -5.72
N LEU A 56 -3.64 -14.86 -5.18
CA LEU A 56 -4.58 -15.97 -5.09
C LEU A 56 -4.36 -16.64 -3.74
N ASN A 57 -5.42 -16.80 -2.95
CA ASN A 57 -5.33 -17.46 -1.66
C ASN A 57 -6.64 -18.17 -1.30
N VAL A 58 -6.54 -19.29 -0.61
CA VAL A 58 -7.69 -19.98 -0.01
C VAL A 58 -7.64 -19.70 1.49
N ASP A 59 -8.63 -18.99 2.00
CA ASP A 59 -8.74 -18.61 3.41
C ASP A 59 -10.07 -19.12 3.99
N PRO A 60 -10.17 -19.39 5.31
CA PRO A 60 -11.46 -19.59 5.97
C PRO A 60 -12.42 -18.42 5.74
N ILE A 61 -13.72 -18.70 5.63
CA ILE A 61 -14.74 -17.69 5.34
C ILE A 61 -14.82 -16.62 6.45
N GLU A 62 -14.44 -16.95 7.68
CA GLU A 62 -14.47 -16.07 8.86
C GLU A 62 -13.52 -14.87 8.74
N LYS A 63 -12.52 -14.94 7.85
CA LYS A 63 -11.64 -13.80 7.53
C LYS A 63 -12.34 -12.75 6.67
N LYS A 64 -13.47 -13.09 6.05
CA LYS A 64 -14.23 -12.19 5.18
C LYS A 64 -15.20 -11.35 6.01
N PRO A 65 -15.50 -10.10 5.61
CA PRO A 65 -16.41 -9.22 6.33
C PRO A 65 -17.88 -9.62 6.08
N LEU A 66 -18.24 -10.88 6.35
CA LEU A 66 -19.57 -11.45 6.19
C LEU A 66 -20.01 -12.04 7.52
N PHE A 67 -21.21 -11.66 7.99
CA PHE A 67 -21.74 -12.14 9.27
C PHE A 67 -22.49 -13.47 9.07
N HIS A 68 -22.09 -14.49 9.82
CA HIS A 68 -22.71 -15.81 9.84
C HIS A 68 -22.94 -16.42 8.44
N PHE A 69 -21.94 -16.29 7.57
CA PHE A 69 -22.01 -16.75 6.19
C PHE A 69 -21.19 -18.04 6.02
N PHE A 70 -21.89 -19.18 5.86
CA PHE A 70 -21.31 -20.53 5.69
C PHE A 70 -20.17 -20.90 6.68
N PRO A 71 -20.40 -20.89 8.00
CA PRO A 71 -19.35 -21.16 8.99
C PRO A 71 -18.56 -22.46 8.74
N GLY A 72 -17.24 -22.42 8.94
CA GLY A 72 -16.32 -23.54 8.75
C GLY A 72 -15.93 -23.81 7.28
N SER A 73 -16.49 -23.08 6.32
CA SER A 73 -16.13 -23.20 4.91
C SER A 73 -14.87 -22.41 4.54
N VAL A 74 -14.39 -22.62 3.31
CA VAL A 74 -13.25 -21.89 2.73
C VAL A 74 -13.69 -21.03 1.55
N ALA A 75 -13.01 -19.91 1.35
CA ALA A 75 -13.24 -18.97 0.27
C ALA A 75 -11.99 -18.82 -0.60
N LEU A 76 -12.15 -19.00 -1.91
CA LEU A 76 -11.13 -18.62 -2.88
C LEU A 76 -11.11 -17.10 -3.04
N SER A 77 -9.97 -16.50 -2.71
CA SER A 77 -9.72 -15.07 -2.83
C SER A 77 -8.75 -14.85 -3.97
N TYR A 78 -9.15 -14.05 -4.96
CA TYR A 78 -8.24 -13.63 -6.02
C TYR A 78 -8.24 -12.10 -6.11
N ALA A 79 -7.09 -11.55 -6.47
CA ALA A 79 -6.89 -10.12 -6.66
C ALA A 79 -6.25 -9.86 -8.02
N CYS A 80 -6.67 -8.80 -8.69
CA CYS A 80 -6.07 -8.30 -9.93
C CYS A 80 -5.41 -6.94 -9.68
N ARG A 81 -4.62 -6.44 -10.65
CA ARG A 81 -4.12 -5.06 -10.58
C ARG A 81 -5.28 -4.07 -10.55
N GLY A 82 -5.13 -2.93 -9.88
CA GLY A 82 -6.14 -1.88 -9.82
C GLY A 82 -6.81 -1.79 -8.47
N CYS A 83 -6.35 -0.87 -7.64
CA CYS A 83 -6.95 -0.52 -6.35
C CYS A 83 -7.95 0.63 -6.52
N ASN A 84 -9.14 0.54 -5.92
CA ASN A 84 -10.07 1.66 -5.80
C ASN A 84 -9.78 2.55 -4.56
N TRP A 85 -8.70 2.23 -3.84
CA TRP A 85 -8.15 2.98 -2.72
C TRP A 85 -6.71 3.42 -3.02
N ARG A 86 -6.26 4.49 -2.39
CA ARG A 86 -4.83 4.85 -2.34
C ARG A 86 -4.34 4.63 -0.93
N CYS A 87 -3.14 4.05 -0.81
CA CYS A 87 -2.47 3.90 0.47
C CYS A 87 -2.25 5.27 1.10
N GLN A 88 -2.51 5.40 2.41
CA GLN A 88 -2.32 6.65 3.15
C GLN A 88 -1.28 6.52 4.28
N PHE A 89 -0.52 5.43 4.33
CA PHE A 89 0.39 5.08 5.42
C PHE A 89 1.83 4.90 4.94
N CYS A 90 2.44 5.94 4.39
CA CYS A 90 3.78 5.90 3.80
C CYS A 90 4.81 6.70 4.59
N LEU A 91 6.08 6.40 4.30
CA LEU A 91 7.26 7.04 4.83
C LEU A 91 7.92 7.88 3.72
N SER A 92 8.65 8.93 4.11
CA SER A 92 9.51 9.67 3.18
C SER A 92 10.59 8.75 2.60
N GLY A 93 10.99 8.99 1.34
CA GLY A 93 12.01 8.18 0.66
C GLY A 93 13.38 8.22 1.35
N GLU A 94 13.67 9.31 2.07
CA GLU A 94 14.90 9.50 2.83
C GLU A 94 14.90 8.72 4.17
N THR A 95 13.78 8.09 4.54
CA THR A 95 13.69 7.27 5.76
C THR A 95 14.69 6.13 5.70
N ILE A 96 15.57 6.07 6.69
CA ILE A 96 16.57 5.01 6.83
C ILE A 96 15.93 3.76 7.39
N VAL A 97 16.23 2.62 6.76
CA VAL A 97 15.83 1.29 7.18
C VAL A 97 17.08 0.52 7.58
N ALA A 98 17.07 -0.02 8.80
CA ALA A 98 18.07 -0.97 9.23
C ALA A 98 17.83 -2.32 8.51
N THR A 99 18.84 -2.78 7.79
CA THR A 99 18.82 -4.06 7.06
C THR A 99 19.95 -4.97 7.54
N GLN A 100 19.92 -6.24 7.14
CA GLN A 100 20.99 -7.18 7.44
C GLN A 100 22.35 -6.80 6.81
N ASN A 101 22.32 -5.93 5.78
CA ASN A 101 23.51 -5.47 5.06
C ASN A 101 23.91 -4.03 5.44
N GLY A 102 23.36 -3.47 6.53
CA GLY A 102 23.60 -2.09 6.96
C GLY A 102 22.39 -1.18 6.82
N LEU A 103 22.63 0.13 6.91
CA LEU A 103 21.59 1.17 6.82
C LEU A 103 21.40 1.59 5.36
N PHE A 104 20.16 1.55 4.88
CA PHE A 104 19.81 2.06 3.55
C PHE A 104 18.54 2.90 3.64
N SER A 105 18.47 3.99 2.88
CA SER A 105 17.22 4.71 2.71
C SER A 105 16.19 3.88 1.93
N LEU A 106 14.90 4.12 2.16
CA LEU A 106 13.83 3.52 1.35
C LEU A 106 14.03 3.80 -0.14
N LYS A 107 14.52 4.99 -0.48
CA LYS A 107 14.88 5.40 -1.83
C LYS A 107 15.96 4.50 -2.42
N GLU A 108 17.07 4.26 -1.70
CA GLU A 108 18.13 3.37 -2.19
C GLU A 108 17.66 1.92 -2.36
N ILE A 109 16.90 1.39 -1.39
CA ILE A 109 16.32 0.04 -1.48
C ILE A 109 15.47 -0.07 -2.74
N PHE A 110 14.67 0.96 -3.01
CA PHE A 110 13.80 1.02 -4.18
C PHE A 110 14.60 1.17 -5.49
N GLU A 111 15.57 2.08 -5.56
CA GLU A 111 16.35 2.36 -6.76
C GLU A 111 17.24 1.19 -7.20
N ARG A 112 17.77 0.42 -6.24
CA ARG A 112 18.56 -0.80 -6.51
C ARG A 112 17.73 -2.01 -6.96
N SER A 113 16.41 -1.92 -6.85
CA SER A 113 15.50 -3.02 -7.18
C SER A 113 15.07 -3.01 -8.65
N LYS A 114 14.63 -4.16 -9.17
CA LYS A 114 13.92 -4.19 -10.45
C LYS A 114 12.58 -3.49 -10.28
N GLN A 115 12.33 -2.44 -11.06
CA GLN A 115 11.13 -1.63 -10.96
C GLN A 115 10.13 -1.98 -12.05
N ILE A 116 8.85 -1.98 -11.68
CA ILE A 116 7.74 -1.99 -12.63
C ILE A 116 6.83 -0.80 -12.34
N GLU A 117 6.33 -0.18 -13.39
CA GLU A 117 5.23 0.76 -13.25
C GLU A 117 3.97 0.01 -12.77
N PHE A 118 3.32 0.55 -11.76
CA PHE A 118 2.11 0.00 -11.18
C PHE A 118 1.14 1.13 -10.82
N MET A 119 0.06 1.23 -11.59
CA MET A 119 -1.00 2.21 -11.40
C MET A 119 -0.50 3.66 -11.48
N ASP A 120 -0.47 4.38 -10.35
CA ASP A 120 -0.04 5.78 -10.19
C ASP A 120 1.35 5.88 -9.54
N GLY A 121 2.10 4.78 -9.56
CA GLY A 121 3.41 4.67 -8.97
C GLY A 121 4.23 3.51 -9.52
N PHE A 122 5.14 3.01 -8.71
CA PHE A 122 6.08 1.97 -9.06
C PHE A 122 6.22 0.96 -7.92
N VAL A 123 6.45 -0.30 -8.29
CA VAL A 123 6.81 -1.36 -7.36
C VAL A 123 8.21 -1.83 -7.69
N GLY A 124 9.09 -1.75 -6.71
CA GLY A 124 10.41 -2.34 -6.70
C GLY A 124 10.38 -3.73 -6.11
N PHE A 125 11.22 -4.63 -6.63
CA PHE A 125 11.41 -5.99 -6.09
C PHE A 125 12.86 -6.15 -5.61
N PRO A 126 13.18 -5.73 -4.37
CA PRO A 126 14.50 -5.92 -3.79
C PRO A 126 14.82 -7.43 -3.72
N ARG A 127 16.11 -7.76 -3.83
CA ARG A 127 16.60 -9.12 -3.64
C ARG A 127 17.71 -9.10 -2.61
N ASN A 128 17.75 -10.11 -1.75
CA ASN A 128 18.76 -10.25 -0.70
C ASN A 128 18.79 -9.04 0.25
N VAL A 129 17.64 -8.41 0.51
CA VAL A 129 17.48 -7.34 1.49
C VAL A 129 16.38 -7.76 2.46
N SER A 130 16.70 -7.75 3.75
CA SER A 130 15.84 -8.16 4.85
C SER A 130 15.89 -7.10 5.94
N THR A 131 14.77 -6.87 6.61
CA THR A 131 14.66 -5.89 7.71
C THR A 131 13.99 -6.51 8.93
N PHE A 132 13.98 -5.78 10.04
CA PHE A 132 13.41 -6.24 11.29
C PHE A 132 11.88 -6.21 11.28
N THR A 133 11.29 -7.25 11.83
CA THR A 133 9.89 -7.23 12.27
C THR A 133 9.78 -6.68 13.69
N HIS A 134 8.56 -6.43 14.12
CA HIS A 134 8.22 -6.09 15.50
C HIS A 134 8.65 -7.15 16.54
N GLU A 135 8.92 -8.38 16.11
CA GLU A 135 9.45 -9.48 16.95
C GLU A 135 10.99 -9.48 17.03
N GLY A 136 11.66 -8.60 16.28
CA GLY A 136 13.12 -8.50 16.25
C GLY A 136 13.80 -9.56 15.38
N THR A 137 13.07 -10.22 14.48
CA THR A 137 13.58 -11.19 13.50
C THR A 137 13.76 -10.53 12.13
N PHE A 138 14.71 -11.03 11.33
CA PHE A 138 14.88 -10.58 9.95
C PHE A 138 13.88 -11.23 9.01
N HIS A 139 13.22 -10.43 8.19
CA HIS A 139 12.35 -10.89 7.12
C HIS A 139 12.70 -10.20 5.80
N GLU A 140 12.66 -10.96 4.71
CA GLU A 140 12.99 -10.47 3.38
C GLU A 140 11.98 -9.41 2.90
N ILE A 141 12.51 -8.31 2.38
CA ILE A 141 11.73 -7.26 1.72
C ILE A 141 11.38 -7.72 0.31
N THR A 142 10.17 -8.25 0.15
CA THR A 142 9.71 -8.74 -1.16
C THR A 142 9.31 -7.64 -2.14
N LYS A 143 8.88 -6.47 -1.61
CA LYS A 143 8.37 -5.34 -2.40
C LYS A 143 8.69 -4.00 -1.73
N ALA A 144 9.06 -3.02 -2.52
CA ALA A 144 9.16 -1.61 -2.13
C ALA A 144 8.21 -0.79 -3.00
N PHE A 145 7.41 0.10 -2.40
CA PHE A 145 6.38 0.86 -3.12
C PHE A 145 6.76 2.34 -3.20
N LYS A 146 6.57 2.93 -4.38
CA LYS A 146 6.73 4.38 -4.63
C LYS A 146 5.47 4.90 -5.29
N HIS A 147 4.85 5.94 -4.76
CA HIS A 147 3.74 6.62 -5.41
C HIS A 147 3.79 8.12 -5.13
N ARG A 148 3.11 8.90 -5.97
CA ARG A 148 2.92 10.32 -5.70
C ARG A 148 2.02 10.49 -4.48
N TYR A 149 2.41 11.36 -3.57
CA TYR A 149 1.58 11.78 -2.44
C TYR A 149 1.42 13.30 -2.49
N GLU A 150 0.23 13.79 -2.14
CA GLU A 150 -0.10 15.20 -2.06
C GLU A 150 -0.99 15.37 -0.83
N GLY A 151 -0.54 16.18 0.13
CA GLY A 151 -1.14 16.33 1.45
C GLY A 151 -0.09 16.56 2.52
N ASP A 152 -0.53 16.61 3.76
CA ASP A 152 0.33 16.89 4.91
C ASP A 152 1.28 15.73 5.20
N MET A 153 2.49 16.05 5.65
CA MET A 153 3.46 15.11 6.20
C MET A 153 3.70 15.46 7.66
N ILE A 154 3.88 14.44 8.50
CA ILE A 154 4.20 14.58 9.91
C ILE A 154 5.68 14.26 10.11
N GLU A 155 6.38 15.18 10.76
CA GLU A 155 7.73 14.95 11.27
C GLU A 155 7.66 14.54 12.74
N ILE A 156 8.23 13.37 13.06
CA ILE A 156 8.32 12.85 14.41
C ILE A 156 9.79 12.85 14.79
N LYS A 157 10.15 13.57 15.85
CA LYS A 157 11.51 13.69 16.34
C LYS A 157 11.66 13.03 17.72
N PRO A 158 12.12 11.77 17.80
CA PRO A 158 12.44 11.13 19.07
C PRO A 158 13.67 11.78 19.71
N TYR A 159 13.83 11.66 21.02
CA TYR A 159 14.92 12.31 21.77
C TYR A 159 16.34 11.91 21.31
N TYR A 160 16.55 10.63 20.95
CA TYR A 160 17.88 10.08 20.65
C TYR A 160 17.99 9.44 19.27
N LEU A 161 16.98 9.63 18.41
CA LEU A 161 16.97 9.04 17.08
C LEU A 161 16.78 10.10 16.01
N PRO A 162 17.20 9.82 14.76
CA PRO A 162 16.85 10.64 13.62
C PRO A 162 15.35 10.87 13.53
N LYS A 163 14.98 12.00 12.93
CA LYS A 163 13.59 12.29 12.63
C LYS A 163 13.00 11.25 11.66
N LEU A 164 11.71 10.98 11.83
CA LEU A 164 10.91 10.16 10.96
C LEU A 164 9.86 11.04 10.27
N GLU A 165 9.83 11.05 8.94
CA GLU A 165 8.82 11.75 8.16
C GLU A 165 7.83 10.76 7.55
N CYS A 166 6.55 10.92 7.88
CA CYS A 166 5.52 9.98 7.47
C CYS A 166 4.19 10.65 7.18
N THR A 167 3.29 9.94 6.50
CA THR A 167 1.92 10.43 6.29
C THR A 167 1.11 10.35 7.60
N PRO A 168 0.06 11.19 7.77
CA PRO A 168 -0.73 11.26 9.00
C PRO A 168 -1.35 9.94 9.48
N TYR A 169 -1.57 8.98 8.56
CA TYR A 169 -2.17 7.69 8.86
C TYR A 169 -1.17 6.55 8.99
N HIS A 170 0.14 6.82 8.89
CA HIS A 170 1.16 5.82 9.15
C HIS A 170 1.10 5.37 10.62
N GLU A 171 1.05 4.07 10.85
CA GLU A 171 0.94 3.49 12.19
C GLU A 171 2.32 3.27 12.79
N ILE A 172 2.51 3.73 14.02
CA ILE A 172 3.76 3.62 14.78
C ILE A 172 3.50 2.82 16.05
N LEU A 173 4.44 1.95 16.40
CA LEU A 173 4.38 1.17 17.63
C LEU A 173 4.71 2.06 18.81
N VAL A 174 3.79 2.13 19.77
CA VAL A 174 3.95 2.85 21.03
C VAL A 174 3.80 1.88 22.20
N CYS A 175 4.47 2.18 23.31
CA CYS A 175 4.34 1.47 24.56
C CYS A 175 3.50 2.30 25.53
N SER A 176 2.33 1.79 25.89
CA SER A 176 1.45 2.38 26.90
C SER A 176 1.18 1.35 27.99
N SER A 177 1.45 1.68 29.26
CA SER A 177 1.20 0.79 30.40
C SER A 177 1.77 -0.63 30.22
N ASN A 178 3.01 -0.73 29.73
CA ASN A 178 3.71 -2.00 29.40
C ASN A 178 3.05 -2.86 28.31
N ARG A 179 2.17 -2.28 27.49
CA ARG A 179 1.60 -2.93 26.31
C ARG A 179 2.02 -2.21 25.04
N ILE A 180 2.32 -3.00 24.00
CA ILE A 180 2.63 -2.48 22.68
C ILE A 180 1.32 -2.34 21.91
N GLU A 181 1.08 -1.14 21.39
CA GLU A 181 -0.06 -0.84 20.53
C GLU A 181 0.36 -0.02 19.32
N LYS A 182 -0.52 0.06 18.32
CA LYS A 182 -0.32 0.89 17.13
C LYS A 182 -1.09 2.18 17.27
N LYS A 183 -0.42 3.29 16.98
CA LYS A 183 -1.02 4.63 16.97
C LYS A 183 -0.70 5.32 15.66
N LYS A 184 -1.68 6.02 15.08
CA LYS A 184 -1.43 6.80 13.86
C LYS A 184 -0.51 7.97 14.20
N ALA A 185 0.35 8.35 13.27
CA ALA A 185 1.28 9.45 13.42
C ALA A 185 0.59 10.75 13.87
N ARG A 186 -0.59 11.06 13.32
CA ARG A 186 -1.38 12.25 13.68
C ARG A 186 -1.93 12.26 15.10
N ASP A 187 -2.05 11.08 15.72
CA ASP A 187 -2.62 10.93 17.05
C ASP A 187 -1.52 10.93 18.13
N LEU A 188 -0.23 10.90 17.75
CA LEU A 188 0.90 10.94 18.66
C LEU A 188 0.94 12.24 19.48
N LYS A 189 1.37 12.12 20.73
CA LYS A 189 1.52 13.24 21.67
C LYS A 189 2.97 13.38 22.12
N PRO A 190 3.44 14.60 22.45
CA PRO A 190 4.69 14.77 23.18
C PRO A 190 4.63 13.91 24.46
N ASN A 191 5.60 12.99 24.63
CA ASN A 191 5.71 11.96 25.69
C ASN A 191 5.13 10.57 25.38
N ASP A 192 4.56 10.33 24.20
CA ASP A 192 4.30 8.94 23.79
C ASP A 192 5.63 8.18 23.66
N MET A 193 5.70 7.00 24.29
CA MET A 193 6.90 6.16 24.28
C MET A 193 6.94 5.31 23.02
N LEU A 194 7.82 5.65 22.06
CA LEU A 194 7.96 4.89 20.83
C LEU A 194 8.71 3.57 21.08
N VAL A 195 8.27 2.48 20.43
CA VAL A 195 8.95 1.19 20.52
C VAL A 195 10.14 1.18 19.57
N ILE A 196 11.33 0.89 20.12
CA ILE A 196 12.58 0.81 19.38
C ILE A 196 13.20 -0.58 19.61
N PRO A 197 13.69 -1.28 18.57
CA PRO A 197 14.39 -2.55 18.73
C PRO A 197 15.65 -2.40 19.61
N LYS A 198 15.63 -2.98 20.81
CA LYS A 198 16.71 -2.84 21.82
C LYS A 198 18.08 -3.34 21.35
N LYS A 199 18.14 -4.33 20.46
CA LYS A 199 19.42 -4.89 19.95
C LYS A 199 20.28 -3.90 19.15
N PHE A 200 19.73 -2.74 18.76
CA PHE A 200 20.43 -1.75 17.93
C PHE A 200 20.32 -0.31 18.48
N ALA A 201 19.92 -0.13 19.75
CA ALA A 201 19.89 1.18 20.41
C ALA A 201 21.29 1.69 20.85
N VAL A 202 22.38 1.07 20.34
CA VAL A 202 23.78 1.37 20.68
C VAL A 202 24.62 1.63 19.42
N LEU A 203 23.99 2.10 18.34
CA LEU A 203 24.70 2.66 17.18
C LEU A 203 24.69 4.18 17.26
#